data_AF-A0A7Y3APQ4-F1
#
_entry.id   AF-A0A7Y3APQ4-F1
#
_cell.length_a   1.000
_cell.length_b   1.000
_cell.length_c   1.000
_cell.angle_alpha   90.00
_cell.angle_beta   90.00
_cell.angle_gamma   90.00
#
_symmetry.space_group_name_H-M   'P 1'
#
loop_
_entity.id
_entity.type
_entity.pdbx_description
1 polymer ?
#
loop_
_entity_poly.entity_id
_entity_poly.type
_entity_poly.pdbx_seq_one_letter_code
_entity_poly.pdbx_strand_id
1 'polypeptide(L)'
;ATLDEVNQAIRKHWQTDNMFVTIVTDDSEAKALADSLINNTPSPMSYSNLVKSGLPAEVLAEDDEVAAYQLNVKKVTVVDSADTFK
;
A
#
# COMPACT_ATOMS: atom_id res chain seq x y z
N ALA A 1 27.41 9.49 5.68
CA ALA A 1 26.32 8.50 5.68
C ALA A 1 26.94 7.13 5.88
N THR A 2 26.93 6.65 7.12
CA THR A 2 27.25 5.26 7.46
C THR A 2 26.01 4.38 7.31
N LEU A 3 26.19 3.06 7.30
CA LEU A 3 25.06 2.11 7.29
C LEU A 3 24.09 2.36 8.45
N ASP A 4 24.62 2.68 9.63
CA ASP A 4 23.81 2.96 10.82
C ASP A 4 23.02 4.26 10.68
N GLU A 5 23.63 5.32 10.15
CA GLU A 5 22.94 6.59 9.89
C GLU A 5 21.80 6.40 8.87
N VAL A 6 22.03 5.61 7.82
CA VAL A 6 21.00 5.28 6.82
C VAL A 6 19.87 4.47 7.44
N ASN A 7 20.20 3.43 8.19
CA ASN A 7 19.22 2.57 8.85
C ASN A 7 18.38 3.32 9.89
N GLN A 8 18.97 4.29 10.60
CA GLN A 8 18.23 5.16 11.51
C GLN A 8 17.29 6.10 10.75
N ALA A 9 17.76 6.69 9.64
CA ALA A 9 16.94 7.57 8.82
C ALA A 9 15.73 6.82 8.21
N ILE A 10 15.94 5.61 7.68
CA ILE A 10 14.87 4.77 7.13
C ILE A 10 13.84 4.47 8.22
N ARG A 11 14.25 3.97 9.39
CA ARG A 11 13.28 3.67 10.47
C ARG A 11 12.50 4.89 10.95
N LYS A 12 13.11 6.08 10.90
CA LYS A 12 12.48 7.32 11.33
C LYS A 12 11.49 7.88 10.30
N HIS A 13 11.78 7.74 9.01
CA HIS A 13 11.07 8.44 7.94
C HIS A 13 10.26 7.52 7.01
N TRP A 14 10.62 6.25 6.89
CA TRP A 14 9.98 5.25 6.03
C TRP A 14 9.14 4.29 6.87
N GLN A 15 8.05 4.81 7.41
CA GLN A 15 7.12 4.11 8.29
C GLN A 15 5.66 4.40 7.87
N THR A 16 4.73 3.58 8.34
CA THR A 16 3.31 3.63 7.95
C THR A 16 2.41 4.38 8.94
N ASP A 17 2.83 4.58 10.19
CA ASP A 17 2.09 5.27 11.26
C ASP A 17 1.70 6.73 10.93
N ASN A 18 2.49 7.43 10.11
CA ASN A 18 2.26 8.84 9.75
C ASN A 18 2.26 9.10 8.24
N MET A 19 1.88 8.08 7.46
CA MET A 19 1.82 8.15 6.01
C MET A 19 0.48 8.73 5.53
N PHE A 20 0.55 9.63 4.54
CA PHE A 20 -0.61 10.10 3.79
C PHE A 20 -0.47 9.62 2.34
N VAL A 21 -1.50 8.92 1.86
CA VAL A 21 -1.52 8.37 0.49
C VAL A 21 -2.67 9.01 -0.27
N THR A 22 -2.38 9.52 -1.46
CA THR A 22 -3.37 10.01 -2.41
C THR A 22 -3.35 9.10 -3.63
N ILE A 23 -4.53 8.61 -4.00
CA ILE A 23 -4.71 7.66 -5.11
C ILE A 23 -5.66 8.32 -6.11
N VAL A 24 -5.31 8.27 -7.39
CA VAL A 24 -6.19 8.63 -8.50
C VAL A 24 -6.68 7.33 -9.13
N THR A 25 -7.99 7.15 -9.17
CA THR A 25 -8.68 5.94 -9.64
C THR A 25 -10.02 6.35 -10.25
N ASP A 26 -10.63 5.47 -11.04
CA ASP A 26 -11.95 5.72 -11.61
C ASP A 26 -13.04 5.70 -10.52
N ASP A 27 -14.13 6.44 -10.75
CA ASP A 27 -15.26 6.53 -9.81
C ASP A 27 -15.87 5.16 -9.48
N SER A 28 -15.85 4.24 -10.44
CA SER A 28 -16.35 2.87 -10.27
C SER A 28 -15.53 2.04 -9.27
N GLU A 29 -14.27 2.42 -9.03
CA GLU A 29 -13.33 1.69 -8.16
C GLU A 29 -13.17 2.36 -6.80
N ALA A 30 -13.33 3.69 -6.73
CA ALA A 30 -13.07 4.52 -5.56
C ALA A 30 -13.75 4.01 -4.29
N LYS A 31 -15.03 3.61 -4.37
CA LYS A 31 -15.79 3.13 -3.20
C LYS A 31 -15.28 1.79 -2.68
N ALA A 32 -15.04 0.83 -3.58
CA ALA A 32 -14.56 -0.50 -3.21
C ALA A 32 -13.15 -0.43 -2.61
N LEU A 33 -12.30 0.44 -3.17
CA LEU A 33 -10.97 0.70 -2.64
C LEU A 33 -11.01 1.37 -1.26
N ALA A 34 -11.89 2.36 -1.06
CA ALA A 34 -12.05 2.99 0.25
C ALA A 34 -12.51 1.98 1.31
N ASP A 35 -13.45 1.10 0.97
CA ASP A 35 -13.94 0.07 1.88
C ASP A 35 -12.87 -0.98 2.19
N SER A 36 -12.06 -1.40 1.21
CA SER A 36 -11.00 -2.38 1.45
C SER A 36 -9.94 -1.85 2.42
N LEU A 37 -9.56 -0.57 2.27
CA LEU A 37 -8.60 0.12 3.14
C LEU A 37 -9.12 0.28 4.57
N ILE A 38 -10.37 0.71 4.75
CA ILE A 38 -10.98 0.87 6.08
C ILE A 38 -11.13 -0.49 6.79
N ASN A 39 -11.52 -1.52 6.04
CA ASN A 39 -11.77 -2.85 6.61
C ASN A 39 -10.50 -3.71 6.76
N ASN A 40 -9.31 -3.20 6.43
CA ASN A 40 -8.07 -4.00 6.35
C ASN A 40 -8.26 -5.31 5.57
N THR A 41 -8.96 -5.23 4.43
CA THR A 41 -9.19 -6.41 3.61
C THR A 41 -7.85 -6.87 3.04
N PRO A 42 -7.52 -8.19 3.11
CA PRO A 42 -6.28 -8.69 2.54
C PRO A 42 -6.14 -8.31 1.07
N SER A 43 -4.95 -7.83 0.69
CA SER A 43 -4.63 -7.39 -0.67
C SER A 43 -3.55 -8.29 -1.27
N PRO A 44 -3.90 -9.47 -1.80
CA PRO A 44 -2.92 -10.37 -2.39
C PRO A 44 -2.29 -9.74 -3.63
N MET A 45 -0.97 -9.90 -3.76
CA MET A 45 -0.21 -9.37 -4.89
C MET A 45 -0.59 -10.10 -6.20
N SER A 46 -0.74 -9.33 -7.29
CA SER A 46 -1.09 -9.88 -8.59
C SER A 46 0.08 -9.74 -9.57
N TYR A 47 0.58 -10.87 -10.04
CA TYR A 47 1.63 -10.94 -11.06
C TYR A 47 1.11 -11.61 -12.33
N SER A 48 1.63 -11.19 -13.47
CA SER A 48 1.48 -11.97 -14.70
C SER A 48 2.23 -13.31 -14.56
N ASN A 49 1.74 -14.36 -15.23
CA ASN A 49 2.31 -15.71 -15.14
C ASN A 49 3.81 -15.74 -15.51
N LEU A 50 4.22 -14.92 -16.47
CA LEU A 50 5.61 -14.80 -16.89
C LEU A 50 6.50 -14.28 -15.75
N VAL A 51 6.06 -13.23 -15.05
CA VAL A 51 6.81 -12.65 -13.93
C VAL A 51 6.82 -13.63 -12.75
N LYS A 52 5.66 -14.23 -12.42
CA LYS A 52 5.53 -15.14 -11.28
C LYS A 52 6.46 -16.36 -11.38
N SER A 53 6.70 -16.88 -12.59
CA SER A 53 7.60 -18.02 -12.81
C SER A 53 9.09 -17.72 -12.55
N GLY A 54 9.48 -16.45 -12.54
CA GLY A 54 10.84 -16.01 -12.28
C GLY A 54 11.09 -15.50 -10.86
N LEU A 55 10.05 -15.38 -10.03
CA LEU A 55 10.18 -14.88 -8.67
C LEU A 55 10.67 -16.00 -7.72
N PRO A 56 11.67 -15.72 -6.86
CA PRO A 56 12.08 -16.63 -5.80
C PRO A 56 10.93 -16.98 -4.86
N ALA A 57 10.94 -18.21 -4.32
CA ALA A 57 9.92 -18.65 -3.37
C ALA A 57 9.88 -17.80 -2.08
N GLU A 58 11.03 -17.26 -1.66
CA GLU A 58 11.14 -16.33 -0.54
C GLU A 58 10.37 -15.02 -0.75
N VAL A 59 10.37 -14.48 -1.97
CA VAL A 59 9.60 -13.26 -2.31
C VAL A 59 8.11 -13.54 -2.28
N LEU A 60 7.68 -14.70 -2.80
CA LEU A 60 6.27 -15.08 -2.77
C LEU A 60 5.76 -15.33 -1.35
N ALA A 61 6.60 -15.89 -0.48
CA ALA A 61 6.27 -16.06 0.93
C ALA A 61 6.18 -14.72 1.68
N GLU A 62 7.09 -13.79 1.40
CA GLU A 62 7.02 -12.42 1.93
C GLU A 62 5.75 -11.71 1.47
N ASP A 63 5.40 -11.82 0.18
CA ASP A 63 4.16 -11.25 -0.36
C ASP A 63 2.91 -11.78 0.36
N ASP A 64 2.87 -13.07 0.72
CA ASP A 64 1.76 -13.68 1.47
C ASP A 64 1.65 -13.12 2.89
N GLU A 65 2.78 -12.85 3.56
CA GLU A 65 2.80 -12.21 4.88
C GLU A 65 2.35 -10.74 4.79
N VAL A 66 2.86 -10.00 3.80
CA VAL A 66 2.53 -8.58 3.58
C VAL A 66 1.06 -8.42 3.16
N ALA A 67 0.50 -9.35 2.40
CA ALA A 67 -0.90 -9.31 1.97
C ALA A 67 -1.91 -9.28 3.13
N ALA A 68 -1.52 -9.78 4.31
CA ALA A 68 -2.33 -9.78 5.53
C ALA A 68 -1.96 -8.63 6.51
N TYR A 69 -1.03 -7.75 6.14
CA TYR A 69 -0.57 -6.67 7.00
C TYR A 69 -1.68 -5.63 7.27
N GLN A 70 -1.94 -5.34 8.54
CA GLN A 70 -3.00 -4.41 8.96
C GLN A 70 -2.49 -2.97 8.97
N LEU A 71 -2.91 -2.18 7.99
CA LEU A 71 -2.59 -0.75 7.85
C LEU A 71 -3.32 0.13 8.89
N ASN A 72 -4.46 -0.35 9.42
CA ASN A 72 -5.26 0.36 10.42
C ASN A 72 -5.68 1.78 9.98
N VAL A 73 -6.06 1.91 8.71
CA VAL A 73 -6.48 3.20 8.13
C VAL A 73 -7.71 3.74 8.87
N LYS A 74 -7.57 4.89 9.50
CA LYS A 74 -8.63 5.50 10.31
C LYS A 74 -9.66 6.27 9.49
N LYS A 75 -9.25 6.76 8.32
CA LYS A 75 -10.10 7.61 7.47
C LYS A 75 -9.66 7.51 6.01
N VAL A 76 -10.62 7.34 5.14
CA VAL A 76 -10.49 7.53 3.69
C VAL A 76 -11.43 8.65 3.28
N THR A 77 -10.99 9.53 2.39
CA THR A 77 -11.82 10.61 1.83
C THR A 77 -11.77 10.51 0.32
N VAL A 78 -12.92 10.29 -0.29
CA VAL A 78 -13.07 10.32 -1.74
C VAL A 78 -13.40 11.76 -2.12
N VAL A 79 -12.57 12.33 -2.99
CA VAL A 79 -12.70 13.71 -3.49
C VAL A 79 -12.95 13.61 -4.98
N ASP A 80 -14.01 14.25 -5.46
CA ASP A 80 -14.28 14.34 -6.89
C ASP A 80 -13.17 15.13 -7.58
N SER A 81 -12.76 14.69 -8.76
CA SER A 81 -11.71 15.35 -9.54
C SER A 81 -11.96 16.84 -9.77
N ALA A 82 -13.22 17.27 -9.88
CA ALA A 82 -13.62 18.66 -10.05
C ALA A 82 -13.35 19.52 -8.79
N ASP A 83 -13.18 18.90 -7.62
CA ASP A 83 -12.96 19.57 -6.34
C ASP A 83 -11.50 19.53 -5.87
N THR A 84 -10.63 18.79 -6.55
CA THR A 84 -9.24 18.52 -6.11
C THR A 84 -8.31 19.74 -6.10
N PHE A 85 -8.53 20.73 -6.98
CA PHE A 85 -7.64 21.90 -7.15
C PHE A 85 -8.33 23.25 -6.86
N LYS A 86 -9.38 23.24 -6.03
CA LYS A 86 -10.07 24.46 -5.61
C LYS A 86 -9.32 25.20 -4.51
#